data_AF-A0A914QU54-F1
#
_entry.id   AF-A0A914QU54-F1
#
_cell.length_a   1.000
_cell.length_b   1.000
_cell.length_c   1.000
_cell.angle_alpha   90.00
_cell.angle_beta   90.00
_cell.angle_gamma   90.00
#
_symmetry.space_group_name_H-M   'P 1'
#
loop_
_entity.id
_entity.type
_entity.pdbx_description
1 polymer ?
#
loop_
_entity_poly.entity_id
_entity_poly.type
_entity_poly.pdbx_seq_one_letter_code
_entity_poly.pdbx_strand_id
1 'polypeptide(L)'
;MKNISNHSLPSKRKFLNYSVSPADGVIVHYGEIKEGDKIVYVKGQSFDIKEFLGPVTVHLQSHKKLYQVCIFLTNGSYHSFHSPAKWTIKEIFHHPGDLFKVEPSFINFIPRVFCVNERVSLCGIWEHGFMSMTPIAATYVGDIVIDVERQIKEDK
;
A
#
# COMPACT_ATOMS: atom_id res chain seq x y z
N MET A 1 -38.10 6.12 -5.94
CA MET A 1 -37.97 6.90 -4.68
C MET A 1 -36.62 6.57 -4.05
N LYS A 2 -35.93 7.62 -3.58
CA LYS A 2 -34.54 7.73 -3.10
C LYS A 2 -34.16 6.65 -2.05
N ASN A 3 -32.91 6.18 -1.94
CA ASN A 3 -31.75 6.95 -1.49
C ASN A 3 -30.41 6.43 -2.00
N ILE A 4 -29.60 7.39 -2.45
CA ILE A 4 -28.20 7.30 -2.85
C ILE A 4 -27.39 7.67 -1.61
N SER A 5 -26.53 6.80 -1.08
CA SER A 5 -25.52 7.21 -0.11
C SER A 5 -24.32 7.82 -0.85
N ASN A 6 -24.49 9.07 -1.30
CA ASN A 6 -23.40 9.90 -1.80
C ASN A 6 -22.50 10.32 -0.63
N HIS A 7 -21.48 9.53 -0.32
CA HIS A 7 -20.32 10.07 0.40
C HIS A 7 -19.41 10.75 -0.63
N SER A 8 -19.74 11.99 -0.97
CA SER A 8 -18.84 12.85 -1.75
C SER A 8 -17.63 13.23 -0.89
N LEU A 9 -16.42 13.02 -1.42
CA LEU A 9 -15.17 13.52 -0.84
C LEU A 9 -15.27 15.04 -0.57
N PRO A 10 -14.83 15.52 0.62
CA PRO A 10 -14.80 16.95 0.90
C PRO A 10 -13.71 17.61 0.05
N SER A 11 -14.12 18.37 -0.97
CA SER A 11 -13.30 19.21 -1.86
C SER A 11 -12.22 18.50 -2.70
N LYS A 12 -12.12 18.86 -3.98
CA LYS A 12 -11.07 18.37 -4.88
C LYS A 12 -9.69 18.75 -4.32
N ARG A 13 -8.92 17.79 -3.81
CA ARG A 13 -7.51 18.00 -3.44
C ARG A 13 -6.71 18.31 -4.71
N LYS A 14 -5.99 19.44 -4.74
CA LYS A 14 -5.08 19.78 -5.86
C LYS A 14 -3.99 18.70 -5.92
N PHE A 15 -3.84 18.03 -7.06
CA PHE A 15 -2.70 17.15 -7.30
C PHE A 15 -1.46 18.02 -7.45
N LEU A 16 -0.57 17.96 -6.46
CA LEU A 16 0.73 18.63 -6.45
C LEU A 16 1.81 17.66 -6.91
N ASN A 17 3.01 18.16 -7.23
CA ASN A 17 4.24 17.36 -7.46
C ASN A 17 4.77 16.75 -6.14
N TYR A 18 3.86 16.34 -5.25
CA TYR A 18 4.14 15.83 -3.92
C TYR A 18 3.27 14.60 -3.66
N SER A 19 3.79 13.66 -2.88
CA SER A 19 2.98 12.57 -2.35
C SER A 19 2.08 13.10 -1.23
N VAL A 20 0.84 12.62 -1.18
CA VAL A 20 -0.11 12.84 -0.08
C VAL A 20 -0.35 11.54 0.68
N SER A 21 -0.94 11.62 1.88
CA SER A 21 -1.37 10.41 2.59
C SER A 21 -2.44 9.67 1.77
N PRO A 22 -2.28 8.36 1.52
CA PRO A 22 -3.26 7.59 0.76
C PRO A 22 -4.51 7.24 1.58
N ALA A 23 -4.43 7.23 2.91
CA ALA A 23 -5.53 6.81 3.77
C ALA A 23 -5.57 7.60 5.08
N ASP A 24 -6.72 7.54 5.75
CA ASP A 24 -6.89 8.01 7.12
C ASP A 24 -6.46 6.92 8.11
N GLY A 25 -5.56 7.25 9.01
CA GLY A 25 -5.04 6.28 9.98
C GLY A 25 -3.85 6.82 10.76
N VAL A 26 -3.12 5.90 11.38
CA VAL A 26 -1.95 6.21 12.21
C VAL A 26 -0.70 5.67 11.52
N ILE A 27 0.33 6.49 11.41
CA ILE A 27 1.65 6.02 10.97
C ILE A 27 2.24 5.15 12.07
N VAL A 28 2.42 3.87 11.80
CA VAL A 28 2.99 2.90 12.75
C VAL A 28 4.47 2.62 12.49
N HIS A 29 4.93 2.91 11.27
CA HIS A 29 6.34 2.87 10.91
C HIS A 29 6.62 3.78 9.71
N TYR A 30 7.81 4.38 9.65
CA TYR A 30 8.33 5.06 8.47
C TYR A 30 9.85 5.08 8.49
N GLY A 31 10.49 5.14 7.31
CA GLY A 31 11.94 5.23 7.24
C GLY A 31 12.53 4.94 5.86
N GLU A 32 13.85 5.04 5.76
CA GLU A 32 14.63 4.58 4.59
C GLU A 32 14.75 3.06 4.63
N ILE A 33 14.52 2.40 3.48
CA ILE A 33 14.83 0.99 3.28
C ILE A 33 16.34 0.91 3.00
N LYS A 34 17.11 0.44 3.99
CA LYS A 34 18.58 0.35 3.92
C LYS A 34 19.02 -0.87 3.09
N GLU A 35 20.24 -0.80 2.56
CA GLU A 35 20.87 -1.83 1.72
C GLU A 35 20.67 -3.26 2.25
N GLY A 36 20.27 -4.16 1.35
CA GLY A 36 19.82 -5.52 1.66
C GLY A 36 18.32 -5.74 1.48
N ASP A 37 17.58 -4.79 0.91
CA ASP A 37 16.16 -4.92 0.53
C ASP A 37 15.22 -5.21 1.71
N LYS A 38 15.64 -4.98 2.96
CA LYS A 38 14.83 -5.32 4.13
C LYS A 38 13.91 -4.18 4.55
N ILE A 39 12.61 -4.40 4.44
CA ILE A 39 11.58 -3.60 5.11
C ILE A 39 11.66 -3.91 6.60
N VAL A 40 12.08 -2.91 7.39
CA VAL A 40 11.98 -2.93 8.85
C VAL A 40 10.62 -2.34 9.22
N TYR A 41 9.90 -2.88 10.19
CA TYR A 41 8.62 -2.27 10.57
C TYR A 41 8.53 -2.07 12.09
N VAL A 42 8.27 -3.12 12.86
CA VAL A 42 7.94 -2.99 14.28
C VAL A 42 8.79 -3.95 15.10
N LYS A 43 9.37 -3.44 16.19
CA LYS A 43 10.24 -4.16 17.16
C LYS A 43 11.34 -5.02 16.53
N GLY A 44 12.03 -4.50 15.50
CA GLY A 44 13.20 -5.16 14.92
C GLY A 44 12.88 -6.32 13.97
N GLN A 45 11.60 -6.56 13.67
CA GLN A 45 11.23 -7.48 12.61
C GLN A 45 11.52 -6.88 11.24
N SER A 46 12.05 -7.71 10.35
CA SER A 46 12.34 -7.33 8.97
C SER A 46 11.98 -8.44 8.00
N PHE A 47 11.62 -8.06 6.79
CA PHE A 47 11.36 -8.96 5.67
C PHE A 47 11.88 -8.35 4.38
N ASP A 48 12.16 -9.20 3.39
CA ASP A 48 12.69 -8.76 2.11
C ASP A 48 11.59 -8.06 1.27
N ILE A 49 11.94 -6.98 0.58
CA ILE A 49 11.01 -6.19 -0.23
C ILE A 49 10.51 -6.98 -1.43
N LYS A 50 11.34 -7.88 -1.99
CA LYS A 50 10.95 -8.76 -3.09
C LYS A 50 10.05 -9.87 -2.58
N GLU A 51 10.29 -10.40 -1.38
CA GLU A 51 9.34 -11.32 -0.72
C GLU A 51 7.97 -10.63 -0.53
N PHE A 52 7.98 -9.38 -0.08
CA PHE A 52 6.75 -8.64 0.20
C PHE A 52 6.00 -8.21 -1.05
N LEU A 53 6.68 -7.61 -2.03
CA LEU A 53 6.03 -7.08 -3.23
C LEU A 53 5.77 -8.14 -4.30
N GLY A 54 6.49 -9.26 -4.26
CA GLY A 54 6.47 -10.29 -5.29
C GLY A 54 7.58 -10.11 -6.34
N PRO A 55 7.51 -10.84 -7.47
CA PRO A 55 8.52 -10.82 -8.53
C PRO A 55 8.40 -9.55 -9.39
N VAL A 56 8.56 -8.38 -8.77
CA VAL A 56 8.46 -7.07 -9.43
C VAL A 56 9.53 -6.97 -10.53
N THR A 57 9.10 -6.71 -11.76
CA THR A 57 10.01 -6.50 -12.90
C THR A 57 10.38 -5.03 -13.10
N VAL A 58 9.62 -4.11 -12.49
CA VAL A 58 9.98 -2.70 -12.46
C VAL A 58 11.32 -2.52 -11.77
N HIS A 59 12.30 -2.00 -12.51
CA HIS A 59 13.63 -1.75 -11.99
C HIS A 59 13.59 -0.73 -10.84
N LEU A 60 13.97 -1.20 -9.65
CA LEU A 60 14.43 -0.33 -8.57
C LEU A 60 15.66 0.41 -9.10
N GLN A 61 15.54 1.72 -9.35
CA GLN A 61 16.65 2.51 -9.85
C GLN A 61 17.78 2.44 -8.82
N SER A 62 18.88 1.78 -9.16
CA SER A 62 20.00 1.44 -8.24
C SER A 62 20.60 2.64 -7.50
N HIS A 63 20.45 3.84 -8.04
CA HIS A 63 21.02 5.08 -7.48
C HIS A 63 20.05 5.87 -6.61
N LYS A 64 18.81 5.40 -6.41
CA LYS A 64 17.81 6.09 -5.60
C LYS A 64 17.50 5.32 -4.33
N LYS A 65 17.43 6.06 -3.23
CA LYS A 65 16.99 5.54 -1.93
C LYS A 65 15.50 5.22 -1.98
N LEU A 66 15.12 4.11 -1.36
CA LEU A 66 13.72 3.75 -1.15
C LEU A 66 13.29 4.17 0.26
N TYR A 67 12.05 4.62 0.35
CA TYR A 67 11.42 4.99 1.61
C TYR A 67 10.12 4.22 1.75
N GLN A 68 9.75 3.96 3.00
CA GLN A 68 8.54 3.26 3.36
C GLN A 68 7.76 4.03 4.41
N VAL A 69 6.44 3.89 4.35
CA VAL A 69 5.49 4.37 5.35
C VAL A 69 4.44 3.29 5.52
N CYS A 70 4.23 2.84 6.75
CA CYS A 70 3.20 1.89 7.14
C CYS A 70 2.11 2.65 7.90
N ILE A 71 0.88 2.59 7.38
CA ILE A 71 -0.29 3.29 7.93
C ILE A 71 -1.28 2.22 8.39
N PHE A 72 -1.63 2.27 9.67
CA PHE A 72 -2.68 1.44 10.25
C PHE A 72 -4.00 2.19 10.21
N LEU A 73 -4.98 1.64 9.50
CA LEU A 73 -6.35 2.17 9.45
C LEU A 73 -7.07 1.71 10.73
N THR A 74 -7.41 2.67 11.58
CA THR A 74 -8.04 2.40 12.88
C THR A 74 -9.53 2.10 12.73
N ASN A 75 -10.09 1.31 13.65
CA ASN A 75 -11.54 1.14 13.74
C ASN A 75 -12.23 2.52 13.83
N GLY A 76 -13.20 2.75 12.95
CA GLY A 76 -13.90 4.04 12.83
C GLY A 76 -13.28 5.06 11.88
N SER A 77 -12.11 4.80 11.28
CA SER A 77 -11.61 5.63 10.17
C SER A 77 -12.34 5.30 8.87
N TYR A 78 -12.17 6.15 7.86
CA TYR A 78 -12.60 5.83 6.50
C TYR A 78 -11.76 4.65 5.97
N HIS A 79 -12.39 3.50 5.73
CA HIS A 79 -11.73 2.24 5.33
C HIS A 79 -11.47 2.17 3.82
N SER A 80 -11.13 3.30 3.21
CA SER A 80 -10.69 3.33 1.81
C SER A 80 -9.34 4.01 1.73
N PHE A 81 -8.59 3.64 0.70
CA PHE A 81 -7.33 4.25 0.37
C PHE A 81 -7.41 4.82 -1.04
N HIS A 82 -6.60 5.84 -1.29
CA HIS A 82 -6.49 6.53 -2.55
C HIS A 82 -5.05 6.51 -3.03
N SER A 83 -4.87 6.81 -4.32
CA SER A 83 -3.53 6.98 -4.88
C SER A 83 -2.77 8.10 -4.13
N PRO A 84 -1.56 7.83 -3.60
CA PRO A 84 -0.79 8.82 -2.85
C PRO A 84 -0.14 9.87 -3.77
N ALA A 85 0.01 9.58 -5.06
CA ALA A 85 0.59 10.48 -6.04
C ALA A 85 -0.02 10.24 -7.42
N LYS A 86 0.38 11.03 -8.41
CA LYS A 86 0.19 10.68 -9.82
C LYS A 86 1.27 9.68 -10.21
N TRP A 87 0.87 8.45 -10.53
CA TRP A 87 1.77 7.36 -10.87
C TRP A 87 1.08 6.38 -11.82
N THR A 88 1.87 5.56 -12.50
CA THR A 88 1.39 4.51 -13.39
C THR A 88 1.69 3.16 -12.77
N ILE A 89 0.64 2.44 -12.36
CA ILE A 89 0.72 1.05 -11.95
C ILE A 89 1.09 0.22 -13.18
N LYS A 90 2.14 -0.60 -13.07
CA LYS A 90 2.66 -1.48 -14.12
C LYS A 90 2.34 -2.93 -13.83
N GLU A 91 2.37 -3.30 -12.56
CA GLU A 91 2.21 -4.68 -12.10
C GLU A 91 1.31 -4.70 -10.87
N ILE A 92 0.46 -5.72 -10.79
CA ILE A 92 -0.43 -5.99 -9.65
C ILE A 92 -0.20 -7.44 -9.26
N PHE A 93 0.17 -7.66 -8.01
CA PHE A 93 0.37 -9.01 -7.45
C PHE A 93 -0.64 -9.23 -6.33
N HIS A 94 -1.50 -10.24 -6.48
CA HIS A 94 -2.32 -10.74 -5.38
C HIS A 94 -1.54 -11.82 -4.64
N HIS A 95 -1.40 -11.65 -3.34
CA HIS A 95 -0.71 -12.56 -2.46
C HIS A 95 -1.75 -13.16 -1.51
N PRO A 96 -2.24 -14.39 -1.76
CA PRO A 96 -3.16 -15.04 -0.84
C PRO A 96 -2.44 -15.33 0.49
N GLY A 97 -3.16 -15.24 1.59
CA GLY A 97 -2.60 -15.40 2.91
C GLY A 97 -3.66 -15.45 4.01
N ASP A 98 -3.22 -15.39 5.25
CA ASP A 98 -4.10 -15.40 6.41
C ASP A 98 -4.71 -14.01 6.69
N LEU A 99 -5.60 -13.93 7.68
CA LEU A 99 -6.23 -12.69 8.12
C LEU A 99 -5.92 -12.41 9.58
N PHE A 100 -4.64 -12.38 9.94
CA PHE A 100 -4.22 -12.09 11.31
C PHE A 100 -4.42 -10.61 11.67
N LYS A 101 -4.48 -10.33 12.98
CA LYS A 101 -4.59 -8.96 13.49
C LYS A 101 -3.29 -8.20 13.25
N VAL A 102 -3.43 -6.97 12.74
CA VAL A 102 -2.31 -6.05 12.50
C VAL A 102 -2.29 -4.85 13.45
N GLU A 103 -3.13 -4.88 14.50
CA GLU A 103 -3.17 -3.82 15.51
C GLU A 103 -1.79 -3.64 16.17
N PRO A 104 -1.32 -2.41 16.41
CA PRO A 104 0.05 -2.16 16.89
C PRO A 104 0.43 -2.92 18.18
N SER A 105 -0.55 -3.15 19.06
CA SER A 105 -0.39 -3.93 20.29
C SER A 105 -0.16 -5.43 20.02
N PHE A 106 -0.68 -5.96 18.91
CA PHE A 106 -0.65 -7.39 18.56
C PHE A 106 0.37 -7.75 17.47
N ILE A 107 0.79 -6.79 16.66
CA ILE A 107 1.60 -7.03 15.44
C ILE A 107 2.95 -7.74 15.69
N ASN A 108 3.41 -7.77 16.93
CA ASN A 108 4.69 -8.38 17.31
C ASN A 108 4.59 -9.85 17.70
N PHE A 109 3.37 -10.37 17.90
CA PHE A 109 3.18 -11.79 18.26
C PHE A 109 3.34 -12.71 17.05
N ILE A 110 3.13 -12.20 15.84
CA ILE A 110 3.21 -12.98 14.60
C ILE A 110 4.40 -12.48 13.80
N PRO A 111 5.44 -13.30 13.63
CA PRO A 111 6.59 -12.92 12.83
C PRO A 111 6.20 -12.62 11.38
N ARG A 112 6.66 -11.48 10.85
CA ARG A 112 6.43 -11.08 9.45
C ARG A 112 4.95 -11.07 9.06
N VAL A 113 4.05 -10.69 9.97
CA VAL A 113 2.59 -10.74 9.76
C VAL A 113 2.12 -10.09 8.44
N PHE A 114 2.81 -9.05 7.97
CA PHE A 114 2.51 -8.41 6.69
C PHE A 114 2.78 -9.28 5.46
N CYS A 115 3.73 -10.21 5.53
CA CYS A 115 4.01 -11.18 4.46
C CYS A 115 3.10 -12.41 4.55
N VAL A 116 2.60 -12.71 5.75
CA VAL A 116 1.71 -13.85 6.02
C VAL A 116 0.27 -13.52 5.66
N ASN A 117 -0.16 -12.29 5.92
CA ASN A 117 -1.51 -11.88 5.60
C ASN A 117 -1.74 -11.76 4.10
N GLU A 118 -3.00 -11.98 3.70
CA GLU A 118 -3.47 -11.64 2.37
C GLU A 118 -3.20 -10.16 2.07
N ARG A 119 -2.69 -9.87 0.87
CA ARG A 119 -2.37 -8.51 0.43
C ARG A 119 -2.40 -8.39 -1.09
N VAL A 120 -2.46 -7.16 -1.57
CA VAL A 120 -2.32 -6.86 -3.01
C VAL A 120 -1.26 -5.81 -3.19
N SER A 121 -0.17 -6.12 -3.90
CA SER A 121 0.90 -5.18 -4.19
C SER A 121 0.67 -4.49 -5.53
N LEU A 122 0.53 -3.17 -5.51
CA LEU A 122 0.50 -2.33 -6.70
C LEU A 122 1.90 -1.76 -6.91
N CYS A 123 2.55 -2.08 -8.02
CA CYS A 123 3.92 -1.68 -8.32
C CYS A 123 3.98 -0.88 -9.62
N GLY A 124 4.75 0.21 -9.63
CA GLY A 124 4.73 1.13 -10.75
C GLY A 124 5.77 2.24 -10.66
N ILE A 125 5.50 3.30 -11.43
CA ILE A 125 6.42 4.42 -11.60
C ILE A 125 5.69 5.74 -11.37
N TRP A 126 6.28 6.60 -10.55
CA TRP A 126 5.88 7.99 -10.36
C TRP A 126 7.01 8.94 -10.80
N GLU A 127 6.82 10.25 -10.68
CA GLU A 127 7.80 11.24 -11.18
C GLU A 127 9.22 11.07 -10.60
N HIS A 128 9.34 10.54 -9.38
CA HIS A 128 10.64 10.33 -8.73
C HIS A 128 11.19 8.90 -8.84
N GLY A 129 10.55 7.99 -9.60
CA GLY A 129 11.06 6.65 -9.86
C GLY A 129 10.08 5.55 -9.44
N PHE A 130 10.58 4.52 -8.76
CA PHE A 130 9.75 3.42 -8.29
C PHE A 130 8.77 3.90 -7.20
N MET A 131 7.52 3.42 -7.27
CA MET A 131 6.52 3.55 -6.21
C MET A 131 5.77 2.23 -6.10
N SER A 132 5.43 1.85 -4.86
CA SER A 132 4.48 0.78 -4.61
C SER A 132 3.48 1.18 -3.54
N MET A 133 2.29 0.59 -3.61
CA MET A 133 1.27 0.70 -2.58
C MET A 133 0.68 -0.69 -2.36
N THR A 134 0.69 -1.17 -1.12
CA THR A 134 0.25 -2.53 -0.80
C THR A 134 -0.79 -2.50 0.33
N PRO A 135 -2.09 -2.51 0.02
CA PRO A 135 -3.12 -2.86 1.01
C PRO A 135 -2.92 -4.29 1.54
N ILE A 136 -3.04 -4.44 2.85
CA ILE A 136 -2.91 -5.72 3.57
C ILE A 136 -4.23 -5.98 4.29
N ALA A 137 -4.83 -7.13 4.05
CA ALA A 137 -6.06 -7.57 4.70
C ALA A 137 -5.76 -7.97 6.15
N ALA A 138 -6.78 -7.92 7.00
CA ALA A 138 -6.66 -8.29 8.41
C ALA A 138 -7.96 -8.91 8.91
N THR A 139 -7.96 -9.40 10.15
CA THR A 139 -9.16 -9.96 10.77
C THR A 139 -10.32 -8.96 10.67
N TYR A 140 -11.48 -9.41 10.20
CA TYR A 140 -12.70 -8.63 9.95
C TYR A 140 -12.66 -7.65 8.76
N VAL A 141 -11.50 -7.46 8.12
CA VAL A 141 -11.32 -6.61 6.92
C VAL A 141 -10.57 -7.44 5.88
N GLY A 142 -11.25 -8.46 5.36
CA GLY A 142 -10.69 -9.44 4.42
C GLY A 142 -10.72 -8.99 2.97
N ASP A 143 -11.73 -8.20 2.59
CA ASP A 143 -11.94 -7.84 1.19
C ASP A 143 -11.09 -6.62 0.79
N ILE A 144 -10.22 -6.82 -0.20
CA ILE A 144 -9.47 -5.74 -0.85
C ILE A 144 -10.08 -5.50 -2.23
N VAL A 145 -10.75 -4.35 -2.39
CA VAL A 145 -11.29 -3.91 -3.68
C VAL A 145 -10.44 -2.76 -4.20
N ILE A 146 -9.90 -2.90 -5.41
CA ILE A 146 -9.07 -1.89 -6.05
C ILE A 146 -9.74 -1.45 -7.35
N ASP A 147 -10.15 -0.20 -7.40
CA ASP A 147 -10.65 0.44 -8.62
C ASP A 147 -9.46 1.07 -9.37
N VAL A 148 -8.94 0.34 -10.36
CA VAL A 148 -7.89 0.84 -11.25
C VAL A 148 -8.52 1.08 -12.61
N GLU A 149 -8.48 2.34 -13.05
CA GLU A 149 -8.88 2.70 -14.42
C GLU A 149 -8.00 1.94 -15.41
N ARG A 150 -8.59 0.98 -16.13
CA ARG A 150 -7.91 0.30 -17.24
C ARG A 150 -7.77 1.30 -18.37
N GLN A 151 -6.55 1.71 -18.69
CA GLN A 151 -6.28 2.40 -19.95
C GLN A 151 -6.57 1.42 -21.09
N ILE A 152 -7.77 1.51 -21.66
CA ILE A 152 -8.09 0.84 -22.91
C ILE A 152 -7.24 1.54 -23.98
N LYS A 153 -6.18 0.88 -24.45
CA LYS A 153 -5.55 1.26 -25.70
C LYS A 153 -6.53 0.88 -26.80
N GLU A 154 -7.26 1.86 -27.32
CA GLU A 154 -7.83 1.72 -28.65
C GLU A 154 -6.67 1.75 -29.63
N ASP A 155 -6.27 0.57 -30.10
CA ASP A 155 -5.37 0.46 -31.25
C ASP A 155 -6.09 1.10 -32.45
N LYS A 156 -5.56 2.22 -32.94
CA LYS A 156 -5.97 2.84 -34.21
C LYS A 156 -5.19 2.23 -35.37
#